data_AF-A0A9N9CIV6-F1
#
_entry.id   AF-A0A9N9CIV6-F1
#
_cell.length_a   1.000
_cell.length_b   1.000
_cell.length_c   1.000
_cell.angle_alpha   90.00
_cell.angle_beta   90.00
_cell.angle_gamma   90.00
#
_symmetry.space_group_name_H-M   'P 1'
#
loop_
_entity.id
_entity.type
_entity.pdbx_description
1 polymer ?
#
loop_
_entity_poly.entity_id
_entity_poly.type
_entity_poly.pdbx_seq_one_letter_code
_entity_poly.pdbx_strand_id
1 'polypeptide(L)' 'MVPSLEKWLKGAIKNNQVIQYDNKAFNDRKLIRHGSYREVFSATSPKFKTIIALKSIIINPSFTMNEKE' A
#
# COMPACT_ATOMS: atom_id res chain seq x y z
N MET A 1 -10.60 -1.31 -12.84
CA MET A 1 -9.62 -0.42 -12.20
C MET A 1 -10.21 0.98 -12.25
N VAL A 2 -10.34 1.69 -11.13
CA VAL A 2 -11.03 3.00 -11.10
C VAL A 2 -10.10 4.06 -11.72
N PRO A 3 -10.46 4.67 -12.86
CA PRO A 3 -9.54 5.56 -13.61
C PRO A 3 -9.01 6.75 -12.80
N SER A 4 -9.80 7.26 -11.85
CA SER A 4 -9.44 8.39 -10.99
C SER A 4 -8.33 8.04 -9.98
N LEU A 5 -8.33 6.82 -9.44
CA LEU A 5 -7.34 6.38 -8.45
C LEU A 5 -5.94 6.25 -9.07
N GLU A 6 -5.84 5.69 -10.27
CA GLU A 6 -4.56 5.55 -10.96
C GLU A 6 -3.98 6.91 -11.34
N LYS A 7 -4.81 7.84 -11.81
CA LYS A 7 -4.42 9.22 -12.11
C LYS A 7 -3.93 9.95 -10.85
N TRP A 8 -4.67 9.82 -9.75
CA TRP A 8 -4.29 10.41 -8.47
C TRP A 8 -2.98 9.82 -7.93
N LEU A 9 -2.82 8.49 -7.93
CA LEU A 9 -1.59 7.81 -7.49
C LEU A 9 -0.38 8.26 -8.31
N LYS A 10 -0.50 8.33 -9.63
CA LYS A 10 0.57 8.85 -10.50
C LYS A 10 0.95 10.28 -10.15
N GLY A 11 -0.04 11.15 -9.88
CA GLY A 11 0.19 12.52 -9.40
C GLY A 11 0.90 12.58 -8.06
N ALA A 12 0.45 11.79 -7.08
CA ALA A 12 1.04 11.72 -5.75
C ALA A 12 2.48 11.21 -5.77
N ILE A 13 2.78 10.22 -6.62
CA ILE A 13 4.15 9.71 -6.85
C ILE A 13 5.01 10.81 -7.48
N LYS A 14 4.54 11.47 -8.55
CA LYS A 14 5.28 12.56 -9.22
C LYS A 14 5.60 13.71 -8.26
N ASN A 15 4.70 14.01 -7.32
CA ASN A 15 4.86 15.07 -6.33
C ASN A 15 5.60 14.61 -5.05
N ASN A 16 6.20 13.42 -5.04
CA ASN A 16 6.89 12.83 -3.88
C ASN A 16 6.03 12.73 -2.59
N GLN A 17 4.71 12.73 -2.72
CA GLN A 17 3.77 12.53 -1.61
C GLN A 17 3.64 11.05 -1.27
N VAL A 18 3.87 10.17 -2.26
CA VAL A 18 3.87 8.72 -2.11
C VAL A 18 5.17 8.18 -2.69
N ILE A 19 5.86 7.33 -1.92
CA ILE A 19 7.05 6.62 -2.41
C ILE A 19 6.65 5.19 -2.75
N GLN A 20 6.90 4.79 -3.99
CA GLN A 20 6.64 3.44 -4.45
C GLN A 20 7.83 2.52 -4.16
N TYR A 21 7.53 1.34 -3.65
CA TYR A 21 8.48 0.27 -3.41
C TYR A 21 8.02 -1.02 -4.08
N ASP A 22 8.95 -1.79 -4.64
CA ASP A 22 8.65 -3.17 -5.04
C ASP A 22 8.38 -3.99 -3.78
N ASN A 23 7.28 -4.74 -3.79
CA ASN A 23 6.93 -5.68 -2.75
C ASN A 23 8.06 -6.70 -2.50
N LYS A 24 8.83 -7.08 -3.53
CA LYS A 24 10.00 -7.97 -3.40
C LYS A 24 11.17 -7.37 -2.61
N ALA A 25 11.17 -6.06 -2.34
CA ALA A 25 12.19 -5.42 -1.51
C ALA A 25 12.02 -5.68 0.01
N PHE A 26 10.97 -6.40 0.40
CA PHE A 26 10.66 -6.73 1.79
C PHE A 26 10.69 -8.23 2.02
N ASN A 27 11.63 -8.67 2.87
CA ASN A 27 11.93 -10.06 3.20
C ASN A 27 11.29 -10.48 4.53
N ASP A 28 11.36 -11.77 4.84
CA ASP A 28 11.00 -12.34 6.14
C ASP A 28 9.59 -11.95 6.62
N ARG A 29 8.63 -11.96 5.69
CA ARG A 29 7.26 -11.55 5.96
C ARG A 29 6.61 -12.51 6.94
N LYS A 30 6.24 -12.01 8.12
CA LYS A 30 5.53 -12.76 9.13
C LYS A 30 4.26 -12.04 9.53
N LEU A 31 3.13 -12.74 9.52
CA LEU A 31 1.86 -12.19 9.99
C LEU A 31 1.97 -11.88 11.50
N ILE A 32 1.75 -10.63 11.89
CA ILE A 32 1.76 -10.20 13.30
C ILE A 32 0.35 -10.21 13.86
N ARG A 33 -0.63 -9.75 13.08
CA ARG A 33 -2.02 -9.59 13.52
C ARG A 33 -2.99 -9.64 12.34
N HIS A 34 -4.16 -10.21 12.61
CA HIS A 34 -5.35 -10.05 11.79
C HIS A 34 -6.32 -9.11 12.50
N GLY A 35 -6.77 -8.06 11.83
CA GLY A 35 -7.84 -7.18 12.33
C GLY A 35 -9.01 -7.13 11.36
N SER A 36 -10.12 -6.53 11.78
CA SER A 36 -11.33 -6.34 10.95
C SER A 36 -11.05 -5.61 9.63
N TYR A 37 -9.93 -4.89 9.56
CA TYR A 37 -9.47 -4.11 8.42
C TYR A 37 -8.36 -4.77 7.60
N ARG A 38 -8.01 -6.05 7.88
CA ARG A 38 -6.97 -6.92 7.26
C ARG A 38 -5.75 -7.22 8.14
N GLU A 39 -4.81 -7.92 7.51
CA GLU A 39 -3.55 -8.44 8.01
C GLU A 39 -2.46 -7.37 8.07
N VAL A 40 -1.68 -7.43 9.15
CA VAL A 40 -0.44 -6.67 9.32
C VAL A 40 0.72 -7.66 9.40
N PHE A 41 1.73 -7.45 8.56
CA PHE A 41 2.93 -8.28 8.50
C PHE A 41 4.14 -7.51 9.03
N SER A 42 5.05 -8.16 9.74
CA SER A 42 6.41 -7.67 9.96
C SER A 42 7.23 -8.08 8.75
N ALA A 43 8.11 -7.20 8.30
CA ALA A 43 9.09 -7.52 7.27
C ALA A 43 10.41 -6.81 7.56
N THR A 44 11.49 -7.34 7.01
CA THR A 44 12.80 -6.69 6.97
C THR A 44 13.06 -6.16 5.57
N SER A 45 13.94 -5.17 5.44
CA SER A 45 14.39 -4.71 4.13
C SER A 45 15.81 -4.17 4.24
N PRO A 46 16.73 -4.55 3.32
CA PRO A 46 18.10 -4.05 3.32
C PRO A 46 18.19 -2.51 3.29
N LYS A 47 17.17 -1.84 2.72
CA LYS A 47 17.10 -0.39 2.60
C LYS A 47 16.90 0.33 3.93
N PHE A 48 16.05 -0.21 4.81
CA PHE A 48 15.60 0.51 6.00
C PHE A 48 16.33 0.08 7.28
N LYS A 49 17.10 -1.02 7.23
CA LYS A 49 17.92 -1.53 8.36
C LYS A 49 17.15 -1.69 9.68
N THR A 50 15.83 -1.85 9.61
CA THR A 50 14.93 -2.01 10.75
C THR A 50 13.75 -2.90 10.37
N ILE A 51 13.02 -3.38 11.38
CA ILE A 51 11.78 -4.13 11.20
C ILE A 51 10.65 -3.15 10.88
N ILE A 52 9.90 -3.44 9.81
CA ILE A 52 8.82 -2.58 9.31
C ILE A 52 7.50 -3.35 9.41
N ALA A 53 6.42 -2.63 9.72
CA ALA A 53 5.06 -3.15 9.64
C ALA A 53 4.44 -2.84 8.27
N LEU A 54 4.07 -3.88 7.53
CA LEU A 54 3.33 -3.81 6.28
C LEU A 54 1.84 -4.01 6.58
N LYS A 55 1.05 -2.94 6.46
CA LYS A 55 -0.40 -2.99 6.61
C LYS A 55 -1.05 -3.16 5.24
N SER A 56 -1.85 -4.21 5.09
CA SER A 56 -2.66 -4.40 3.89
C SER A 56 -3.97 -3.59 3.98
N ILE A 57 -4.45 -3.09 2.85
CA ILE A 57 -5.72 -2.38 2.73
C ILE A 57 -6.56 -3.00 1.60
N ILE A 58 -7.88 -3.09 1.81
CA ILE A 58 -8.81 -3.44 0.73
C ILE A 58 -9.21 -2.15 0.05
N ILE A 59 -8.95 -2.07 -1.24
CA ILE A 59 -9.58 -1.04 -2.07
C ILE A 59 -10.96 -1.58 -2.44
N ASN A 60 -11.98 -1.15 -1.70
CA ASN A 60 -13.35 -1.51 -2.02
C ASN A 60 -13.88 -0.50 -3.07
N PRO A 61 -14.26 -0.97 -4.28
CA PRO A 61 -14.70 -0.11 -5.37
C PRO A 61 -15.92 0.77 -5.04
N SER A 62 -16.75 0.38 -4.07
CA SER A 62 -17.94 1.12 -3.64
C SER A 62 -17.60 2.37 -2.82
N PHE A 63 -16.41 2.43 -2.23
CA PHE A 63 -15.92 3.60 -1.48
C PHE A 63 -14.95 4.48 -2.30
N THR A 64 -14.61 4.06 -3.51
CA THR A 64 -13.85 4.89 -4.45
C THR A 64 -14.83 5.68 -5.31
N MET A 65 -14.77 7.02 -5.25
CA MET A 65 -15.60 7.88 -6.09
C MET A 65 -15.33 7.58 -7.57
N ASN A 66 -16.35 7.04 -8.24
CA ASN A 66 -16.45 7.12 -9.68
C ASN A 66 -16.96 8.52 -9.99
N GLU A 67 -16.09 9.41 -10.48
CA GLU A 67 -16.55 10.65 -11.11
C GLU A 67 -17.40 10.23 -12.31
N LYS A 68 -18.72 10.40 -12.19
CA LYS A 68 -19.61 10.40 -13.35
C LYS A 68 -19.43 11.77 -14.00
N GLU A 69 -18.71 11.81 -15.12
CA GLU A 69 -18.89 12.86 -16.14
C GLU A 69 -20.25 12.67 -16.83
#